data_AF-A0A9E5A8U4-F1
#
_entry.id   AF-A0A9E5A8U4-F1
#
_cell.length_a   1.000
_cell.length_b   1.000
_cell.length_c   1.000
_cell.angle_alpha   90.00
_cell.angle_beta   90.00
_cell.angle_gamma   90.00
#
_symmetry.space_group_name_H-M   'P 1'
#
loop_
_entity.id
_entity.type
_entity.pdbx_description
1 polymer ?
#
loop_
_entity_poly.entity_id
_entity_poly.type
_entity_poly.pdbx_seq_one_letter_code
_entity_poly.pdbx_strand_id
1 'polypeptide(L)'
;MRKVLSLTLSAAVFLTLSNAWAVDDEEDSVQPRDGRPVVHTSSPQDIYDAKVSMLEARVEAKRNYCKATGSKGLDYCSKEADQMEREGQYRLKAELKAALAKQPAP
;
A
#
# COMPACT_ATOMS: atom_id res chain seq x y z
N MET A 1 -39.50 53.09 20.27
CA MET A 1 -40.35 51.88 20.38
C MET A 1 -39.86 50.83 19.40
N ARG A 2 -39.98 49.57 19.82
CA ARG A 2 -39.54 48.30 19.20
C ARG A 2 -39.77 48.22 17.68
N LYS A 3 -38.81 47.63 16.94
CA LYS A 3 -38.88 46.25 16.41
C LYS A 3 -37.66 45.95 15.53
N VAL A 4 -36.80 45.07 16.04
CA VAL A 4 -35.80 44.34 15.26
C VAL A 4 -36.59 43.24 14.54
N LEU A 5 -36.69 43.30 13.20
CA LEU A 5 -37.19 42.20 12.40
C LEU A 5 -36.02 41.53 11.69
N SER A 6 -35.88 40.25 12.02
CA SER A 6 -35.04 39.25 11.39
C SER A 6 -35.36 39.13 9.90
N LEU A 7 -34.34 39.16 9.04
CA LEU A 7 -34.41 38.59 7.69
C LEU A 7 -33.17 37.71 7.45
N THR A 8 -33.37 36.43 7.74
CA THR A 8 -33.09 35.28 6.86
C THR A 8 -31.85 35.35 5.97
N LEU A 9 -30.83 34.61 6.42
CA LEU A 9 -30.14 33.54 5.70
C LEU A 9 -30.36 33.51 4.18
N SER A 10 -29.35 33.94 3.41
CA SER A 10 -29.06 33.42 2.07
C SER A 10 -27.69 33.93 1.63
N ALA A 11 -26.64 33.25 2.08
CA ALA A 11 -25.33 33.34 1.47
C ALA A 11 -25.05 32.03 0.75
N ALA A 12 -25.28 32.08 -0.57
CA ALA A 12 -24.43 31.55 -1.61
C ALA A 12 -23.78 30.17 -1.36
N VAL A 13 -24.37 29.18 -2.01
CA VAL A 13 -23.71 28.28 -2.97
C VAL A 13 -22.19 28.43 -3.01
N PHE A 14 -21.49 27.55 -2.30
CA PHE A 14 -20.15 27.12 -2.71
C PHE A 14 -20.15 25.61 -2.84
N LEU A 15 -20.31 25.19 -4.10
CA LEU A 15 -19.90 23.89 -4.60
C LEU A 15 -18.42 23.70 -4.28
N THR A 16 -18.10 22.87 -3.29
CA THR A 16 -16.82 22.15 -3.26
C THR A 16 -17.10 20.71 -3.67
N LEU A 17 -17.20 20.52 -4.99
CA LEU A 17 -16.87 19.25 -5.63
C LEU A 17 -15.40 18.98 -5.30
N SER A 18 -15.14 18.05 -4.39
CA SER A 18 -13.79 17.56 -4.12
C SER A 18 -13.83 16.05 -4.09
N ASN A 19 -13.45 15.50 -5.24
CA ASN A 19 -12.95 14.15 -5.49
C ASN A 19 -13.72 12.98 -4.86
N ALA A 20 -14.57 12.41 -5.71
CA ALA A 20 -14.96 11.01 -5.67
C ALA A 20 -13.74 10.09 -5.83
N TRP A 21 -13.34 9.48 -4.72
CA TRP A 21 -12.51 8.27 -4.59
C TRP A 21 -12.58 7.79 -3.14
N ALA A 22 -13.78 7.83 -2.56
CA ALA A 22 -14.11 6.98 -1.43
C ALA A 22 -14.45 5.62 -2.04
N VAL A 23 -13.42 4.80 -2.23
CA VAL A 23 -13.64 3.35 -2.24
C VAL A 23 -14.01 3.01 -0.80
N ASP A 24 -15.31 2.75 -0.59
CA ASP A 24 -15.81 2.02 0.56
C ASP A 24 -15.14 0.63 0.51
N ASP A 25 -13.98 0.53 1.14
CA ASP A 25 -13.43 -0.74 1.57
C ASP A 25 -14.20 -1.04 2.86
N GLU A 26 -15.26 -1.84 2.72
CA GLU A 26 -15.91 -2.56 3.82
C GLU A 26 -14.86 -3.48 4.44
N GLU A 27 -13.99 -2.90 5.28
CA GLU A 27 -13.13 -3.65 6.18
C GLU A 27 -14.08 -4.27 7.20
N ASP A 28 -14.52 -5.50 6.90
CA ASP A 28 -15.23 -6.41 7.81
C ASP A 28 -14.35 -6.57 9.05
N SER A 29 -14.52 -5.61 9.95
CA SER A 29 -13.77 -5.48 11.18
C SER A 29 -14.42 -6.47 12.13
N VAL A 30 -14.02 -7.74 11.99
CA VAL A 30 -14.23 -8.78 12.98
C VAL A 30 -13.52 -8.33 14.25
N GLN A 31 -14.19 -7.49 15.04
CA GLN A 31 -13.69 -7.07 16.33
C GLN A 31 -13.64 -8.30 17.24
N PRO A 32 -12.47 -8.65 17.81
CA PRO A 32 -12.40 -9.71 18.79
C PRO A 32 -13.28 -9.33 19.99
N ARG A 33 -14.20 -10.22 20.36
CA ARG A 33 -15.18 -10.03 21.45
C ARG A 33 -14.59 -9.69 22.84
N ASP A 34 -13.27 -9.68 23.00
CA ASP A 34 -12.57 -9.58 24.29
C ASP A 34 -11.82 -8.26 24.51
N GLY A 35 -11.93 -7.26 23.62
CA GLY A 35 -11.26 -5.96 23.82
C GLY A 35 -9.72 -6.03 23.88
N ARG A 36 -9.12 -7.17 23.53
CA ARG A 36 -7.69 -7.33 23.38
C ARG A 36 -7.31 -6.90 21.97
N PRO A 37 -6.29 -6.05 21.79
CA PRO A 37 -5.77 -5.77 20.46
C PRO A 37 -5.40 -7.10 19.80
N VAL A 38 -5.95 -7.38 18.62
CA VAL A 38 -5.47 -8.49 17.80
C VAL A 38 -4.06 -8.11 17.37
N VAL A 39 -3.07 -8.54 18.13
CA VAL A 39 -1.69 -8.44 17.68
C VAL A 39 -1.56 -9.48 16.57
N HIS A 40 -1.71 -9.05 15.32
CA HIS A 40 -1.20 -9.83 14.19
C HIS A 40 0.32 -9.85 14.34
N THR A 41 0.82 -10.82 15.10
CA THR A 41 2.25 -11.11 15.16
C THR A 41 2.61 -11.86 13.88
N SER A 42 2.58 -11.15 12.75
CA SER A 42 3.18 -11.66 11.52
C SER A 42 4.64 -11.93 11.86
N SER A 43 5.09 -13.18 11.76
CA SER A 43 6.48 -13.50 12.03
C SER A 43 7.37 -12.72 11.05
N PRO A 44 8.64 -12.45 11.38
CA PRO A 44 9.58 -11.86 10.42
C PRO A 44 9.62 -12.61 9.08
N GLN A 45 9.39 -13.93 9.11
CA GLN A 45 9.28 -14.77 7.94
C GLN A 45 8.02 -14.45 7.12
N ASP A 46 6.85 -14.36 7.74
CA ASP A 46 5.60 -14.01 7.03
C ASP A 46 5.68 -12.63 6.37
N ILE A 47 6.31 -11.67 7.06
CA ILE A 47 6.54 -10.33 6.51
C ILE A 47 7.50 -10.38 5.32
N TYR A 48 8.55 -11.21 5.40
CA TYR A 48 9.47 -11.42 4.29
C TYR A 48 8.76 -12.04 3.09
N ASP A 49 7.98 -13.10 3.29
CA ASP A 49 7.26 -13.80 2.22
C ASP A 49 6.24 -12.88 1.53
N ALA A 50 5.51 -12.08 2.30
CA ALA A 50 4.61 -11.05 1.75
C ALA A 50 5.36 -10.03 0.89
N LYS A 51 6.49 -9.50 1.38
CA LYS A 51 7.31 -8.54 0.61
C LYS A 51 7.92 -9.15 -0.65
N VAL A 52 8.34 -10.42 -0.61
CA VAL A 52 8.84 -11.15 -1.78
C VAL A 52 7.73 -11.28 -2.81
N SER A 53 6.53 -11.69 -2.41
CA SER A 53 5.38 -11.80 -3.31
C SER A 53 5.06 -10.46 -4.00
N MET A 54 5.08 -9.35 -3.25
CA MET A 54 4.89 -8.01 -3.83
C MET A 54 6.01 -7.60 -4.81
N LEU A 55 7.27 -7.94 -4.48
CA LEU A 55 8.41 -7.69 -5.36
C LEU A 55 8.27 -8.45 -6.68
N GLU A 56 7.94 -9.74 -6.60
CA GLU A 56 7.76 -10.61 -7.77
C GLU A 56 6.63 -10.11 -8.67
N ALA A 57 5.48 -9.75 -8.09
CA ALA A 57 4.37 -9.17 -8.84
C ALA A 57 4.76 -7.87 -9.57
N ARG A 58 5.57 -7.02 -8.92
CA ARG A 58 6.07 -5.78 -9.53
C ARG A 58 7.06 -6.05 -10.67
N VAL A 59 7.98 -7.00 -10.48
CA VAL A 59 8.95 -7.42 -11.50
C VAL A 59 8.22 -8.01 -12.70
N GLU A 60 7.23 -8.86 -12.46
CA GLU A 60 6.39 -9.45 -13.50
C GLU A 60 5.62 -8.40 -14.29
N ALA A 61 4.99 -7.44 -13.60
CA ALA A 61 4.32 -6.31 -14.25
C ALA A 61 5.29 -5.52 -15.15
N LYS A 62 6.53 -5.29 -14.68
CA LYS A 62 7.56 -4.62 -15.47
C LYS A 62 8.00 -5.46 -16.68
N ARG A 63 8.23 -6.76 -16.51
CA ARG A 63 8.53 -7.69 -17.61
C ARG A 63 7.42 -7.67 -18.68
N ASN A 64 6.17 -7.68 -18.26
CA ASN A 64 5.02 -7.62 -19.17
C ASN A 64 4.92 -6.27 -19.89
N TYR A 65 5.16 -5.17 -19.18
CA TYR A 65 5.27 -3.84 -19.78
C TYR A 65 6.38 -3.78 -20.84
N CYS A 66 7.56 -4.33 -20.54
CA CYS A 66 8.68 -4.38 -21.48
C CYS A 66 8.25 -5.13 -22.75
N LYS A 67 7.63 -6.32 -22.62
CA LYS A 67 7.14 -7.11 -23.76
C LYS A 67 6.11 -6.35 -24.61
N ALA A 68 5.19 -5.63 -23.97
CA ALA A 68 4.09 -4.93 -24.64
C ALA A 68 4.55 -3.67 -25.40
N THR A 69 5.56 -2.95 -24.91
CA THR A 69 6.03 -1.67 -25.48
C THR A 69 6.89 -1.86 -26.74
N GLY A 70 6.92 -3.07 -27.31
CA GLY A 70 7.76 -3.53 -28.41
C GLY A 70 8.28 -2.45 -29.37
N SER A 71 9.51 -2.00 -29.14
CA SER A 71 10.51 -1.56 -30.14
C SER A 71 11.51 -0.61 -29.48
N LYS A 72 12.80 -0.99 -29.51
CA LYS A 72 13.98 -0.20 -29.05
C LYS A 72 14.06 0.01 -27.53
N GLY A 73 14.69 -0.95 -26.85
CA GLY A 73 14.98 -0.87 -25.40
C GLY A 73 14.56 -2.09 -24.59
N LEU A 74 13.98 -3.12 -25.24
CA LEU A 74 13.56 -4.39 -24.62
C LEU A 74 14.66 -5.00 -23.73
N ASP A 75 15.90 -5.01 -24.19
CA ASP A 75 17.02 -5.58 -23.44
C ASP A 75 17.34 -4.76 -22.19
N TYR A 76 17.28 -3.43 -22.29
CA TYR A 76 17.52 -2.56 -21.14
C TYR A 76 16.38 -2.66 -20.13
N CYS A 77 15.14 -2.60 -20.61
CA CYS A 77 13.94 -2.71 -19.79
C CYS A 77 13.87 -4.06 -19.05
N SER A 78 14.16 -5.16 -19.76
CA SER A 78 14.19 -6.51 -19.16
C SER A 78 15.32 -6.66 -18.15
N LYS A 79 16.53 -6.16 -18.48
CA LYS A 79 17.66 -6.15 -17.54
C LYS A 79 17.36 -5.35 -16.28
N GLU A 80 16.65 -4.24 -16.40
CA GLU A 80 16.23 -3.43 -15.25
C GLU A 80 15.21 -4.18 -14.37
N ALA A 81 14.28 -4.93 -14.97
CA ALA A 81 13.36 -5.80 -14.21
C ALA A 81 14.12 -6.90 -13.46
N ASP A 82 15.08 -7.55 -14.12
CA ASP A 82 15.91 -8.59 -13.48
C ASP A 82 16.84 -8.01 -12.39
N GLN A 83 17.32 -6.77 -12.58
CA GLN A 83 18.09 -6.08 -11.56
C GLN A 83 17.22 -5.75 -10.33
N MET A 84 15.99 -5.29 -10.55
CA MET A 84 15.03 -5.03 -9.48
C MET A 84 14.75 -6.28 -8.66
N GLU A 85 14.58 -7.43 -9.30
CA GLU A 85 14.40 -8.72 -8.62
C GLU A 85 15.61 -9.07 -7.74
N ARG A 86 16.82 -9.07 -8.32
CA ARG A 86 18.05 -9.45 -7.59
C ARG A 86 18.33 -8.52 -6.41
N GLU A 87 18.26 -7.21 -6.64
CA GLU A 87 18.53 -6.23 -5.58
C GLU A 87 17.43 -6.22 -4.52
N GLY A 88 16.18 -6.39 -4.92
CA GLY A 88 15.04 -6.48 -4.01
C GLY A 88 15.17 -7.71 -3.11
N GLN A 89 15.39 -8.89 -3.68
CA GLN A 89 15.56 -10.12 -2.91
C GLN A 89 16.76 -10.05 -1.96
N TYR A 90 17.89 -9.49 -2.41
CA TYR A 90 19.06 -9.30 -1.55
C TYR A 90 18.75 -8.42 -0.33
N ARG A 91 18.07 -7.28 -0.54
CA ARG A 91 17.66 -6.37 0.54
C ARG A 91 16.67 -7.02 1.49
N LEU A 92 15.64 -7.68 0.97
CA LEU A 92 14.63 -8.36 1.78
C LEU A 92 15.24 -9.48 2.64
N LYS A 93 16.21 -10.22 2.09
CA LYS A 93 16.93 -11.25 2.85
C LYS A 93 17.79 -10.65 3.97
N ALA A 94 18.40 -9.49 3.73
CA ALA A 94 19.14 -8.76 4.76
C ALA A 94 18.20 -8.26 5.87
N GLU A 95 17.02 -7.74 5.51
CA GLU A 95 15.98 -7.34 6.47
C GLU A 95 15.49 -8.53 7.30
N LEU A 96 15.21 -9.68 6.68
CA LEU A 96 14.83 -10.90 7.38
C LEU A 96 15.91 -11.32 8.38
N LYS A 97 17.18 -11.38 7.95
CA LYS A 97 18.29 -11.73 8.83
C LYS A 97 18.40 -10.77 10.02
N ALA A 98 18.23 -9.47 9.78
CA ALA A 98 18.26 -8.47 10.83
C ALA A 98 17.07 -8.58 11.79
N ALA A 99 15.88 -8.93 11.29
CA ALA A 99 14.69 -9.15 12.10
C ALA A 99 14.80 -10.41 12.96
N LEU A 100 15.28 -11.53 12.38
CA LEU A 100 15.54 -12.78 13.11
C LEU A 100 16.61 -12.59 14.19
N ALA A 101 17.68 -11.83 13.91
CA ALA A 101 18.70 -11.53 14.91
C ALA A 101 18.20 -10.68 16.10
N LYS A 102 17.08 -9.97 15.92
CA LYS A 102 16.42 -9.20 16.99
C LYS A 102 15.39 -10.04 17.76
N GLN A 103 15.04 -11.23 17.26
CA GLN A 103 14.19 -12.12 18.01
C GLN A 103 15.00 -12.69 19.19
N PRO A 104 14.43 -12.70 20.41
CA PRO A 104 15.08 -13.36 21.53
C PRO A 104 15.31 -14.83 21.15
N ALA A 105 16.52 -15.32 21.43
CA ALA A 105 16.81 -16.74 21.28
C ALA A 105 15.80 -17.54 22.14
N PRO A 106 15.28 -18.67 21.63
CA PRO A 106 14.35 -19.50 22.37
C PRO A 106 14.94 -20.04 23.67
#